data_AF-A0A0J8RBB6-F1
#
_entry.id   AF-A0A0J8RBB6-F1
#
_cell.length_a   1.000
_cell.length_b   1.000
_cell.length_c   1.000
_cell.angle_alpha   90.00
_cell.angle_beta   90.00
_cell.angle_gamma   90.00
#
_symmetry.space_group_name_H-M   'P 1'
#
loop_
_entity.id
_entity.type
_entity.pdbx_description
1 polymer ?
#
loop_
_entity_poly.entity_id
_entity_poly.type
_entity_poly.pdbx_seq_one_letter_code
_entity_poly.pdbx_strand_id
1 'polypeptide(L)'
;MPTSTLIDGLSVSRRSAASFKTDLILYGRKAICLWNIFLETLEELVLNIDDVSEHLVNIVSELAAVRGGDIPGQVDGGMLQVYLWGDNGTREIFHSIDDVNHWLNKRLQLINKEIDLRLYPLVLCHLDLCRRNIKLMEDNSICLLDWGHAGFFPRFFEAAAVSSINDNAAYGNSLHKAIIKEAKLTERGGGKNVLSCS
;
A
#
# COMPACT_ATOMS: atom_id res chain seq x y z
N MET A 1 -50.73 -22.79 -14.22
CA MET A 1 -51.18 -22.85 -12.82
C MET A 1 -49.99 -22.51 -11.93
N PRO A 2 -49.76 -21.23 -11.60
CA PRO A 2 -48.77 -20.86 -10.61
C PRO A 2 -49.43 -20.90 -9.22
N THR A 3 -48.93 -21.76 -8.34
CA THR A 3 -49.31 -21.71 -6.93
C THR A 3 -48.55 -20.57 -6.28
N SER A 4 -49.30 -19.58 -5.84
CA SER A 4 -48.85 -18.41 -5.09
C SER A 4 -48.51 -18.79 -3.64
N THR A 5 -47.39 -18.28 -3.14
CA THR A 5 -47.33 -17.80 -1.75
C THR A 5 -46.54 -16.48 -1.72
N LEU A 6 -47.31 -15.40 -1.76
CA LEU A 6 -47.02 -14.04 -1.28
C LEU A 6 -47.56 -14.04 0.19
N ILE A 7 -47.05 -13.35 1.22
CA ILE A 7 -46.70 -11.94 1.44
C ILE A 7 -45.88 -11.95 2.77
N ASP A 8 -44.70 -11.32 2.86
CA ASP A 8 -44.57 -9.98 3.48
C ASP A 8 -43.67 -9.05 2.67
N GLY A 9 -44.27 -8.46 1.64
CA GLY A 9 -44.39 -7.00 1.62
C GLY A 9 -43.20 -6.12 1.26
N LEU A 10 -42.36 -6.46 0.27
CA LEU A 10 -41.69 -5.49 -0.60
C LEU A 10 -41.11 -6.17 -1.85
N SER A 11 -41.69 -5.92 -3.02
CA SER A 11 -41.05 -6.22 -4.30
C SER A 11 -40.35 -4.97 -4.83
N VAL A 12 -39.03 -5.02 -4.96
CA VAL A 12 -38.29 -4.24 -5.97
C VAL A 12 -37.20 -5.16 -6.55
N SER A 13 -37.28 -5.37 -7.85
CA SER A 13 -36.22 -5.97 -8.67
C SER A 13 -35.07 -4.97 -8.83
N ARG A 14 -33.83 -5.42 -8.56
CA ARG A 14 -32.65 -5.25 -9.41
C ARG A 14 -31.45 -5.88 -8.69
N ARG A 15 -30.66 -6.65 -9.44
CA ARG A 15 -29.45 -7.35 -9.01
C ARG A 15 -28.60 -6.44 -8.14
N SER A 16 -28.44 -6.78 -6.85
CA SER A 16 -27.58 -6.03 -5.95
C SER A 16 -26.20 -6.68 -5.88
N ALA A 17 -25.20 -5.83 -6.06
CA ALA A 17 -23.78 -6.08 -5.97
C ALA A 17 -23.37 -6.45 -4.53
N ALA A 18 -23.66 -7.68 -4.11
CA ALA A 18 -23.36 -8.14 -2.76
C ALA A 18 -22.84 -9.58 -2.76
N SER A 19 -21.64 -9.77 -3.30
CA SER A 19 -20.69 -10.79 -2.81
C SER A 19 -19.29 -10.54 -3.36
N PHE A 20 -18.77 -9.32 -3.19
CA PHE A 20 -17.32 -9.08 -3.19
C PHE A 20 -16.90 -8.90 -1.74
N LYS A 21 -16.99 -10.00 -0.98
CA LYS A 21 -16.21 -10.13 0.24
C LYS A 21 -14.80 -10.42 -0.24
N THR A 22 -13.96 -9.40 -0.18
CA THR A 22 -12.52 -9.50 -0.37
C THR A 22 -11.96 -10.41 0.73
N ASP A 23 -12.01 -11.72 0.50
CA ASP A 23 -11.16 -12.65 1.22
C ASP A 23 -9.74 -12.39 0.72
N LEU A 24 -9.05 -11.48 1.43
CA LEU A 24 -7.61 -11.28 1.31
C LEU A 24 -6.92 -12.55 1.82
N ILE A 25 -6.92 -13.60 1.00
CA ILE A 25 -6.15 -14.82 1.28
C ILE A 25 -4.69 -14.51 0.91
N LEU A 26 -3.95 -14.02 1.89
CA LEU A 26 -2.50 -13.95 1.88
C LEU A 26 -1.92 -15.37 1.91
N TYR A 27 -1.95 -16.06 0.76
CA TYR A 27 -1.10 -17.21 0.52
C TYR A 27 0.10 -16.76 -0.31
N GLY A 28 1.29 -17.13 0.16
CA GLY A 28 2.58 -16.66 -0.34
C GLY A 28 2.67 -16.36 -1.83
N ARG A 29 3.21 -15.18 -2.12
CA ARG A 29 3.75 -14.70 -3.41
C ARG A 29 2.80 -14.52 -4.59
N LYS A 30 1.51 -14.85 -4.51
CA LYS A 30 0.55 -14.49 -5.56
C LYS A 30 -0.83 -14.24 -4.97
N ALA A 31 -1.22 -12.98 -4.82
CA ALA A 31 -2.63 -12.63 -4.87
C ALA A 31 -3.10 -12.99 -6.30
N ILE A 32 -3.66 -14.19 -6.43
CA ILE A 32 -4.09 -14.72 -7.70
C ILE A 32 -5.40 -14.03 -8.10
N CYS A 33 -5.29 -12.90 -8.80
CA CYS A 33 -6.36 -12.35 -9.63
C CYS A 33 -6.43 -13.14 -10.96
N LEU A 34 -6.65 -14.46 -10.89
CA LEU A 34 -6.69 -15.36 -12.07
C LEU A 34 -7.83 -15.04 -13.05
N TRP A 35 -8.75 -14.15 -12.70
CA TRP A 35 -9.96 -13.86 -13.48
C TRP A 35 -9.89 -12.57 -14.32
N ASN A 36 -8.79 -11.80 -14.28
CA ASN A 36 -8.67 -10.50 -14.98
C ASN A 36 -7.34 -10.32 -15.74
N ILE A 37 -6.95 -11.33 -16.51
CA ILE A 37 -5.75 -11.28 -17.36
C ILE A 37 -5.92 -10.28 -18.53
N PHE A 38 -7.15 -9.89 -18.86
CA PHE A 38 -7.44 -8.98 -19.99
C PHE A 38 -7.56 -7.49 -19.65
N LEU A 39 -7.45 -7.10 -18.37
CA LEU A 39 -7.47 -5.68 -17.99
C LEU A 39 -6.08 -5.07 -18.01
N GLU A 40 -5.98 -3.88 -18.59
CA GLU A 40 -4.76 -3.09 -18.73
C GLU A 40 -4.27 -2.57 -17.37
N THR A 41 -2.94 -2.51 -17.21
CA THR A 41 -2.30 -1.86 -16.06
C THR A 41 -2.27 -0.34 -16.26
N LEU A 42 -2.02 0.43 -15.19
CA LEU A 42 -1.81 1.87 -15.33
C LEU A 42 -0.58 2.23 -16.20
N GLU A 43 0.32 1.27 -16.46
CA GLU A 43 1.44 1.47 -17.38
C GLU A 43 0.99 1.57 -18.83
N GLU A 44 -0.07 0.85 -19.18
CA GLU A 44 -0.64 0.74 -20.53
C GLU A 44 -1.67 1.83 -20.83
N LEU A 45 -2.21 2.48 -19.79
CA LEU A 45 -3.25 3.49 -19.88
C LEU A 45 -2.69 4.92 -19.93
N VAL A 46 -3.30 5.78 -20.75
CA VAL A 46 -3.07 7.23 -20.73
C VAL A 46 -4.10 7.87 -19.80
N LEU A 47 -3.72 8.06 -18.54
CA LEU A 47 -4.58 8.66 -17.51
C LEU A 47 -4.02 9.97 -16.99
N ASN A 48 -4.89 10.79 -16.40
CA ASN A 48 -4.48 11.94 -15.63
C ASN A 48 -3.80 11.48 -14.33
N ILE A 49 -2.50 11.78 -14.21
CA ILE A 49 -1.65 11.36 -13.10
C ILE A 49 -2.17 11.86 -11.75
N ASP A 50 -2.76 13.05 -11.71
CA ASP A 50 -3.23 13.65 -10.46
C ASP A 50 -4.49 12.94 -9.94
N ASP A 51 -5.42 12.59 -10.84
CA ASP A 51 -6.65 11.85 -10.51
C ASP A 51 -6.31 10.44 -10.00
N VAL A 52 -5.34 9.78 -10.64
CA VAL A 52 -4.82 8.47 -10.20
C VAL A 52 -4.19 8.59 -8.81
N SER A 53 -3.40 9.64 -8.58
CA SER A 53 -2.72 9.85 -7.29
C SER A 53 -3.70 10.10 -6.16
N GLU A 54 -4.78 10.85 -6.39
CA GLU A 54 -5.84 11.06 -5.41
C GLU A 54 -6.52 9.73 -5.01
N HIS A 55 -6.82 8.88 -6.00
CA HIS A 55 -7.44 7.59 -5.73
C HIS A 55 -6.51 6.62 -4.98
N LEU A 56 -5.23 6.59 -5.35
CA LEU A 56 -4.22 5.76 -4.69
C LEU A 56 -3.97 6.21 -3.25
N VAL A 57 -4.04 7.50 -2.95
CA VAL A 57 -3.92 7.99 -1.57
C VAL A 57 -5.03 7.45 -0.68
N ASN A 58 -6.27 7.41 -1.17
CA ASN A 58 -7.37 6.81 -0.42
C ASN A 58 -7.09 5.33 -0.11
N ILE A 59 -6.55 4.59 -1.07
CA ILE A 59 -6.15 3.19 -0.88
C ILE A 59 -5.02 3.08 0.15
N VAL A 60 -4.00 3.93 0.09
CA VAL A 60 -2.93 3.98 1.10
C VAL A 60 -3.50 4.26 2.49
N SER A 61 -4.52 5.11 2.62
CA SER A 61 -5.21 5.36 3.88
C SER A 61 -5.99 4.13 4.37
N GLU A 62 -6.65 3.39 3.48
CA GLU A 62 -7.34 2.13 3.83
C GLU A 62 -6.35 1.03 4.25
N LEU A 63 -5.22 0.89 3.56
CA LEU A 63 -4.14 -0.02 3.97
C LEU A 63 -3.59 0.37 5.35
N ALA A 64 -3.41 1.67 5.59
CA ALA A 64 -2.93 2.18 6.87
C ALA A 64 -3.90 1.92 8.04
N ALA A 65 -5.19 1.68 7.77
CA ALA A 65 -6.15 1.27 8.78
C ALA A 65 -5.91 -0.18 9.27
N VAL A 66 -5.25 -1.00 8.46
CA VAL A 66 -4.84 -2.37 8.84
C VAL A 66 -3.57 -2.30 9.68
N ARG A 67 -3.72 -2.58 10.98
CA ARG A 67 -2.61 -2.65 11.92
C ARG A 67 -2.08 -4.08 11.99
N GLY A 68 -0.76 -4.22 11.87
CA GLY A 68 -0.05 -5.46 12.16
C GLY A 68 0.54 -5.39 13.55
N GLY A 69 0.94 -6.54 14.08
CA GLY A 69 1.61 -6.60 15.39
C GLY A 69 2.94 -5.82 15.43
N ASP A 70 3.69 -6.02 16.50
CA ASP A 70 4.88 -5.22 16.82
C ASP A 70 6.12 -5.53 15.96
N ILE A 71 5.98 -6.38 14.93
CA ILE A 71 7.09 -6.89 14.12
C ILE A 71 7.02 -6.28 12.72
N PRO A 72 7.99 -5.42 12.35
CA PRO A 72 8.10 -4.92 10.99
C PRO A 72 8.68 -5.99 10.07
N GLY A 73 8.21 -6.02 8.83
CA GLY A 73 8.67 -7.00 7.86
C GLY A 73 7.61 -7.35 6.82
N GLN A 74 8.02 -8.12 5.82
CA GLN A 74 7.10 -8.62 4.80
C GLN A 74 6.00 -9.45 5.44
N VAL A 75 4.80 -9.43 4.87
CA VAL A 75 3.64 -10.18 5.39
C VAL A 75 3.93 -11.69 5.48
N ASP A 76 4.85 -12.22 4.68
CA ASP A 76 5.27 -13.62 4.71
C ASP A 76 6.48 -13.91 5.63
N GLY A 77 6.99 -12.90 6.36
CA GLY A 77 8.17 -13.02 7.22
C GLY A 77 9.51 -13.11 6.48
N GLY A 78 9.53 -12.79 5.19
CA GLY A 78 10.72 -12.85 4.33
C GLY A 78 11.70 -11.68 4.47
N MET A 79 12.82 -11.80 3.76
CA MET A 79 13.82 -10.72 3.62
C MET A 79 13.27 -9.58 2.76
N LEU A 80 13.48 -8.35 3.19
CA LEU A 80 13.05 -7.16 2.45
C LEU A 80 13.95 -6.92 1.23
N GLN A 81 13.35 -7.04 0.04
CA GLN A 81 14.02 -6.87 -1.26
C GLN A 81 13.56 -5.62 -2.04
N VAL A 82 12.81 -4.72 -1.42
CA VAL A 82 12.36 -3.45 -2.04
C VAL A 82 13.57 -2.56 -2.37
N TYR A 83 13.49 -1.76 -3.44
CA TYR A 83 14.49 -0.73 -3.79
C TYR A 83 14.91 0.17 -2.62
N LEU A 84 13.99 0.43 -1.68
CA LEU A 84 14.25 1.18 -0.45
C LEU A 84 15.42 0.61 0.37
N TRP A 85 15.67 -0.69 0.28
CA TRP A 85 16.68 -1.40 1.07
C TRP A 85 18.01 -1.61 0.32
N GLY A 86 18.13 -1.07 -0.90
CA GLY A 86 19.27 -1.20 -1.80
C GLY A 86 19.24 -2.50 -2.62
N ASP A 87 20.15 -2.62 -3.60
CA ASP A 87 20.15 -3.69 -4.61
C ASP A 87 20.24 -5.12 -4.05
N ASN A 88 20.78 -5.27 -2.84
CA ASN A 88 20.90 -6.57 -2.17
C ASN A 88 19.86 -6.78 -1.06
N GLY A 89 18.89 -5.88 -0.94
CA GLY A 89 17.95 -5.84 0.17
C GLY A 89 18.62 -5.65 1.53
N THR A 90 17.91 -6.00 2.59
CA THR A 90 18.44 -5.90 3.96
C THR A 90 19.53 -6.91 4.27
N ARG A 91 19.50 -8.08 3.60
CA ARG A 91 20.30 -9.29 3.90
C ARG A 91 20.12 -9.83 5.34
N GLU A 92 19.12 -9.32 6.04
CA GLU A 92 18.78 -9.58 7.44
C GLU A 92 17.26 -9.65 7.55
N ILE A 93 16.74 -10.51 8.42
CA ILE A 93 15.31 -10.56 8.76
C ILE A 93 15.13 -9.68 10.00
N PHE A 94 14.17 -8.77 9.96
CA PHE A 94 13.83 -7.95 11.11
C PHE A 94 12.83 -8.69 12.00
N HIS A 95 13.11 -8.72 13.30
CA HIS A 95 12.26 -9.31 14.31
C HIS A 95 11.62 -8.24 15.20
N SER A 96 12.06 -6.99 15.07
CA SER A 96 11.59 -5.86 15.86
C SER A 96 11.82 -4.53 15.13
N ILE A 97 11.13 -3.48 15.60
CA ILE A 97 11.39 -2.11 15.14
C ILE A 97 12.80 -1.62 15.50
N ASP A 98 13.41 -2.19 16.54
CA ASP A 98 14.79 -1.90 16.92
C ASP A 98 15.79 -2.42 15.88
N ASP A 99 15.52 -3.56 15.24
CA ASP A 99 16.36 -4.08 14.15
C ASP A 99 16.33 -3.13 12.94
N VAL A 100 15.15 -2.61 12.60
CA VAL A 100 14.98 -1.63 11.51
C VAL A 100 15.74 -0.34 11.84
N ASN A 101 15.55 0.18 13.06
CA ASN A 101 16.27 1.35 13.56
C ASN A 101 17.79 1.15 13.47
N HIS A 102 18.30 0.03 13.97
CA HIS A 102 19.72 -0.29 13.94
C HIS A 102 20.25 -0.33 12.50
N TRP A 103 19.55 -1.04 11.62
CA TRP A 103 19.94 -1.21 10.21
C TRP A 103 19.96 0.13 9.45
N LEU A 104 18.96 0.99 9.67
CA LEU A 104 18.88 2.32 9.07
C LEU A 104 19.93 3.26 9.64
N ASN A 105 20.07 3.33 10.96
CA ASN A 105 20.99 4.25 11.60
C ASN A 105 22.45 3.92 11.28
N LYS A 106 22.81 2.64 11.11
CA LYS A 106 24.14 2.25 10.58
C LYS A 106 24.45 2.90 9.22
N ARG A 107 23.44 3.12 8.38
CA ARG A 107 23.59 3.76 7.06
C ARG A 107 23.49 5.27 7.14
N LEU A 108 22.54 5.79 7.92
CA LEU A 108 22.35 7.23 8.11
C LEU A 108 23.53 7.90 8.83
N GLN A 109 24.27 7.15 9.65
CA GLN A 109 25.53 7.61 10.26
C GLN A 109 26.56 8.06 9.22
N LEU A 110 26.57 7.47 8.01
CA LEU A 110 27.48 7.87 6.93
C LEU A 110 27.21 9.31 6.44
N ILE A 111 26.01 9.84 6.69
CA ILE A 111 25.59 11.20 6.36
C ILE A 111 25.25 12.02 7.61
N ASN A 112 25.72 11.59 8.78
CA ASN A 112 25.51 12.25 10.07
C ASN A 112 24.02 12.53 10.39
N LYS A 113 23.15 11.57 10.07
CA LYS A 113 21.72 11.58 10.40
C LYS A 113 21.37 10.37 11.29
N GLU A 114 20.25 10.49 12.00
CA GLU A 114 19.65 9.43 12.81
C GLU A 114 18.12 9.49 12.71
N ILE A 115 17.46 8.36 12.89
CA ILE A 115 16.02 8.23 12.97
C ILE A 115 15.62 7.33 14.14
N ASP A 116 14.46 7.61 14.73
CA ASP A 116 13.82 6.72 15.70
C ASP A 116 12.41 6.37 15.24
N LEU A 117 12.22 5.11 14.85
CA LEU A 117 10.96 4.59 14.34
C LEU A 117 10.00 4.10 15.43
N ARG A 118 10.43 3.99 16.70
CA ARG A 118 9.63 3.38 17.79
C ARG A 118 8.34 4.11 18.11
N LEU A 119 8.26 5.40 17.76
CA LEU A 119 7.09 6.24 18.01
C LEU A 119 6.02 6.13 16.93
N TYR A 120 6.30 5.42 15.83
CA TYR A 120 5.40 5.33 14.69
C TYR A 120 4.68 3.98 14.69
N PRO A 121 3.35 3.98 14.54
CA PRO A 121 2.60 2.74 14.44
C PRO A 121 3.00 1.98 13.16
N LEU A 122 3.08 0.66 13.27
CA LEU A 122 3.26 -0.22 12.13
C LEU A 122 1.90 -0.47 11.47
N VAL A 123 1.80 -0.10 10.21
CA VAL A 123 0.58 -0.26 9.41
C VAL A 123 0.93 -1.01 8.12
N LEU A 124 -0.07 -1.62 7.50
CA LEU A 124 0.15 -2.29 6.23
C LEU A 124 0.55 -1.28 5.16
N CYS A 125 1.70 -1.50 4.55
CA CYS A 125 2.19 -0.78 3.38
C CYS A 125 2.35 -1.75 2.22
N HIS A 126 2.12 -1.29 0.99
CA HIS A 126 2.33 -2.08 -0.22
C HIS A 126 3.81 -2.06 -0.63
N LEU A 127 4.46 -0.90 -0.51
CA LEU A 127 5.88 -0.63 -0.83
C LEU A 127 6.30 -0.84 -2.29
N ASP A 128 5.36 -1.17 -3.18
CA ASP A 128 5.61 -1.32 -4.62
C ASP A 128 4.42 -0.83 -5.47
N LEU A 129 3.98 0.41 -5.20
CA LEU A 129 2.91 1.09 -5.93
C LEU A 129 3.40 1.63 -7.29
N CYS A 130 4.06 0.80 -8.09
CA CYS A 130 4.38 1.10 -9.47
C CYS A 130 3.18 0.85 -10.40
N ARG A 131 3.09 1.58 -11.51
CA ARG A 131 1.94 1.53 -12.43
C ARG A 131 1.66 0.13 -12.99
N ARG A 132 2.69 -0.70 -13.16
CA ARG A 132 2.60 -2.10 -13.61
C ARG A 132 1.92 -3.04 -12.60
N ASN A 133 1.92 -2.67 -11.32
CA ASN A 133 1.30 -3.43 -10.24
C ASN A 133 -0.12 -2.93 -9.91
N ILE A 134 -0.67 -2.02 -10.74
CA ILE A 134 -1.96 -1.40 -10.49
C ILE A 134 -2.83 -1.60 -11.72
N LYS A 135 -4.02 -2.18 -11.52
CA LYS A 135 -5.02 -2.35 -12.57
C LYS A 135 -6.22 -1.47 -12.32
N LEU A 136 -6.68 -0.80 -13.38
CA LEU A 136 -7.98 -0.14 -13.38
C LEU A 136 -9.04 -1.15 -13.83
N MET A 137 -10.09 -1.28 -13.04
CA MET A 137 -11.20 -2.19 -13.29
C MET A 137 -12.28 -1.50 -14.12
N GLU A 138 -13.15 -2.27 -14.77
CA GLU A 138 -14.23 -1.73 -15.61
C GLU A 138 -15.20 -0.81 -14.84
N ASP A 139 -15.33 -1.01 -13.53
CA ASP A 139 -16.15 -0.17 -12.63
C ASP A 139 -15.38 1.04 -12.07
N ASN A 140 -14.21 1.35 -12.63
CA ASN A 140 -13.24 2.36 -12.17
C ASN A 140 -12.64 2.09 -10.79
N SER A 141 -12.82 0.91 -10.20
CA SER A 141 -12.07 0.52 -9.00
C SER A 141 -10.63 0.19 -9.33
N ILE A 142 -9.75 0.28 -8.33
CA ILE A 142 -8.33 -0.05 -8.47
C ILE A 142 -8.04 -1.39 -7.81
N CYS A 143 -7.30 -2.24 -8.51
CA CYS A 143 -6.77 -3.50 -7.97
C CYS A 143 -5.24 -3.42 -7.84
N LEU A 144 -4.73 -3.70 -6.64
CA LEU A 144 -3.30 -3.80 -6.36
C LEU A 144 -2.78 -5.24 -6.56
N LEU A 145 -1.69 -5.37 -7.30
CA LEU A 145 -1.00 -6.61 -7.60
C LEU A 145 0.38 -6.63 -6.94
N ASP A 146 1.02 -7.80 -6.93
CA ASP A 146 2.39 -7.99 -6.44
C ASP A 146 2.64 -7.50 -5.01
N TRP A 147 1.98 -8.18 -4.07
CA TRP A 147 2.14 -7.97 -2.63
C TRP A 147 3.45 -8.52 -2.08
N GLY A 148 4.39 -8.95 -2.92
CA GLY A 148 5.67 -9.54 -2.48
C GLY A 148 6.53 -8.56 -1.66
N HIS A 149 6.29 -7.26 -1.81
CA HIS A 149 6.96 -6.20 -1.08
C HIS A 149 6.15 -5.65 0.10
N ALA A 150 4.89 -6.07 0.26
CA ALA A 150 4.01 -5.56 1.28
C ALA A 150 4.43 -6.02 2.67
N GLY A 151 4.21 -5.17 3.67
CA GLY A 151 4.60 -5.44 5.05
C GLY A 151 4.15 -4.37 6.03
N PHE A 152 4.47 -4.56 7.31
CA PHE A 152 4.09 -3.63 8.37
C PHE A 152 5.20 -2.63 8.66
N PHE A 153 4.98 -1.35 8.36
CA PHE A 153 5.97 -0.28 8.50
C PHE A 153 5.33 1.02 8.97
N PRO A 154 6.12 1.98 9.49
CA PRO A 154 5.67 3.35 9.62
C PRO A 154 5.15 3.86 8.27
N ARG A 155 3.95 4.45 8.24
CA ARG A 155 3.25 4.79 6.99
C ARG A 155 4.08 5.59 5.98
N PHE A 156 4.97 6.47 6.44
CA PHE A 156 5.81 7.26 5.54
C PHE A 156 6.78 6.41 4.70
N PHE A 157 6.97 5.12 5.02
CA PHE A 157 7.69 4.18 4.17
C PHE A 157 7.04 4.00 2.81
N GLU A 158 5.72 4.15 2.68
CA GLU A 158 5.04 4.13 1.39
C GLU A 158 5.55 5.28 0.50
N ALA A 159 5.65 6.49 1.06
CA ALA A 159 6.20 7.64 0.33
C ALA A 159 7.69 7.47 -0.01
N ALA A 160 8.47 6.87 0.88
CA ALA A 160 9.89 6.57 0.64
C ALA A 160 10.06 5.51 -0.47
N ALA A 161 9.20 4.49 -0.49
CA ALA A 161 9.17 3.47 -1.53
C ALA A 161 8.84 4.09 -2.89
N VAL A 162 7.78 4.90 -2.98
CA VAL A 162 7.41 5.61 -4.23
C VAL A 162 8.56 6.46 -4.78
N SER A 163 9.34 7.12 -3.92
CA SER A 163 10.54 7.87 -4.34
C SER A 163 11.70 7.01 -4.83
N SER A 164 11.71 5.72 -4.49
CA SER A 164 12.81 4.79 -4.79
C SER A 164 12.49 3.85 -5.96
N ILE A 165 11.22 3.78 -6.37
CA ILE A 165 10.77 2.95 -7.50
C ILE A 165 11.24 3.54 -8.83
N ASN A 166 11.74 2.68 -9.71
CA ASN A 166 12.10 3.04 -11.08
C ASN A 166 10.87 3.00 -12.01
N ASP A 167 10.02 4.03 -11.94
CA ASP A 167 8.82 4.22 -12.79
C ASP A 167 8.80 5.66 -13.36
N ASN A 168 7.71 6.08 -13.99
CA ASN A 168 7.51 7.41 -14.52
C ASN A 168 7.66 8.47 -13.42
N ALA A 169 8.63 9.37 -13.60
CA ALA A 169 8.97 10.40 -12.62
C ALA A 169 7.80 11.35 -12.31
N ALA A 170 6.94 11.67 -13.28
CA ALA A 170 5.78 12.54 -13.01
C ALA A 170 4.75 11.84 -12.12
N TYR A 171 4.48 10.55 -12.39
CA TYR A 171 3.65 9.71 -11.55
C TYR A 171 4.20 9.58 -10.13
N GLY A 172 5.46 9.15 -10.00
CA GLY A 172 6.09 8.96 -8.69
C GLY A 172 6.11 10.26 -7.87
N ASN A 173 6.37 11.40 -8.50
CA ASN A 173 6.35 12.70 -7.84
C ASN A 173 4.95 13.14 -7.41
N SER A 174 3.91 12.89 -8.22
CA SER A 174 2.53 13.24 -7.84
C SER A 174 2.04 12.37 -6.69
N LEU A 175 2.23 11.05 -6.78
CA LEU A 175 1.85 10.11 -5.74
C LEU A 175 2.60 10.36 -4.42
N HIS A 176 3.91 10.59 -4.46
CA HIS A 176 4.69 10.93 -3.26
C HIS A 176 4.12 12.17 -2.56
N LYS A 177 3.85 13.25 -3.31
CA LYS A 177 3.29 14.48 -2.74
C LYS A 177 1.91 14.23 -2.12
N ALA A 178 1.09 13.44 -2.78
CA ALA A 178 -0.25 13.11 -2.33
C ALA A 178 -0.21 12.30 -1.01
N ILE A 179 0.65 11.26 -0.92
CA ILE A 179 0.84 10.46 0.29
C ILE A 179 1.36 11.32 1.45
N ILE A 180 2.38 12.16 1.22
CA ILE A 180 2.93 13.03 2.28
C ILE A 180 1.91 14.05 2.76
N LYS A 181 1.08 14.61 1.86
CA LYS A 181 0.00 15.53 2.23
C LYS A 181 -0.99 14.83 3.16
N GLU A 182 -1.41 13.62 2.81
CA GLU A 182 -2.34 12.82 3.62
C GLU A 182 -1.75 12.41 4.97
N ALA A 183 -0.48 12.00 4.98
CA ALA A 183 0.21 11.62 6.20
C ALA A 183 0.29 12.78 7.21
N LYS A 184 0.60 14.00 6.72
CA LYS A 184 0.64 15.21 7.54
C LYS A 184 -0.72 15.60 8.12
N LEU A 185 -1.83 15.29 7.44
CA LEU A 185 -3.19 15.60 7.92
C LEU A 185 -3.59 14.71 9.11
N THR A 186 -3.12 13.48 9.11
CA THR A 186 -3.48 12.44 10.08
C THR A 186 -2.52 12.38 11.28
N GLU A 187 -1.25 12.80 11.11
CA GLU A 187 -0.28 12.91 12.22
C GLU A 187 -0.38 14.21 13.03
N ARG A 188 -1.03 15.27 12.50
CA ARG A 188 -1.33 16.50 13.27
C ARG A 188 -2.28 16.28 14.46
N GLY A 189 -2.93 15.12 14.55
CA GLY A 189 -3.69 14.71 15.74
C GLY A 189 -2.82 14.22 16.90
N GLY A 190 -1.51 14.04 16.71
CA GLY A 190 -0.62 13.48 17.73
C GLY A 190 0.82 13.96 17.57
N GLY A 191 1.13 15.17 18.07
CA GLY A 191 2.49 15.53 18.52
C GLY A 191 3.56 15.79 17.43
N LYS A 192 3.89 17.08 17.27
CA LYS A 192 5.14 17.69 16.75
C LYS A 192 5.82 17.05 15.52
N ASN A 193 5.71 17.79 14.41
CA ASN A 193 6.62 17.88 13.24
C ASN A 193 7.83 16.94 13.25
N VAL A 194 7.73 15.87 12.49
CA VAL A 194 8.88 15.15 11.91
C VAL A 194 8.57 14.95 10.42
N LEU A 195 9.59 14.84 9.58
CA LEU A 195 9.56 14.88 8.10
C LEU A 195 9.79 16.27 7.50
N SER A 196 10.97 16.84 7.79
CA SER A 196 11.75 17.54 6.77
C SER A 196 13.02 16.73 6.47
N CYS A 197 12.93 15.80 5.52
CA CYS A 197 14.10 15.41 4.75
C CYS A 197 13.80 15.86 3.31
N SER A 198 14.37 17.01 2.97
CA SER A 198 14.59 17.45 1.60
C SER A 198 15.83 16.78 1.04
#